data_AF-A0A6B3HMS7-F1
#
_entry.id   AF-A0A6B3HMS7-F1
#
_cell.length_a   1.000
_cell.length_b   1.000
_cell.length_c   1.000
_cell.angle_alpha   90.00
_cell.angle_beta   90.00
_cell.angle_gamma   90.00
#
_symmetry.space_group_name_H-M   'P 1'
#
loop_
_entity.id
_entity.type
_entity.pdbx_description
1 polymer ?
#
loop_
_entity_poly.entity_id
_entity_poly.type
_entity_poly.pdbx_seq_one_letter_code
_entity_poly.pdbx_strand_id
1 'polypeptide(L)'
;ARTNKSRLNWVLSGLRVVPVGDEEARAASKLLMNAGLHGHKYAIDAAVAEAALRQHRPVVMLTSDIDDMAKLCGERVRLVAV
;
A
#
# COMPACT_ATOMS: atom_id res chain seq x y z
N ALA A 1 -0.01 -10.86 -22.70
CA ALA A 1 -1.30 -10.25 -23.09
C ALA A 1 -1.11 -8.75 -23.33
N ARG A 2 -1.76 -8.14 -24.33
CA ARG A 2 -1.68 -6.69 -24.56
C ARG A 2 -2.73 -5.98 -23.71
N THR A 3 -2.32 -5.09 -22.82
CA THR A 3 -3.23 -4.32 -21.97
C THR A 3 -4.10 -3.37 -22.82
N ASN A 4 -5.42 -3.45 -22.68
CA ASN A 4 -6.33 -2.49 -23.29
C ASN A 4 -6.24 -1.15 -22.55
N LYS A 5 -5.56 -0.17 -23.16
CA LYS A 5 -5.31 1.16 -22.55
C LYS A 5 -6.60 1.92 -22.27
N SER A 6 -7.60 1.87 -23.16
CA SER A 6 -8.87 2.59 -22.96
C SER A 6 -9.64 2.05 -21.76
N ARG A 7 -9.70 0.72 -21.62
CA ARG A 7 -10.31 0.07 -20.44
C ARG A 7 -9.55 0.41 -19.17
N LEU A 8 -8.22 0.38 -19.20
CA LEU A 8 -7.40 0.76 -18.04
C LEU A 8 -7.66 2.21 -17.61
N ASN A 9 -7.63 3.15 -18.55
CA ASN A 9 -7.85 4.57 -18.26
C ASN A 9 -9.24 4.83 -17.67
N TRP A 10 -10.27 4.14 -18.18
CA TRP A 10 -11.62 4.23 -17.60
C TRP A 10 -11.65 3.76 -16.15
N VAL A 11 -11.03 2.61 -15.83
CA VAL A 11 -10.92 2.14 -14.43
C VAL A 11 -10.18 3.15 -13.56
N LEU A 12 -9.03 3.65 -14.02
CA LEU A 12 -8.20 4.59 -13.26
C LEU A 12 -8.90 5.94 -13.02
N SER A 13 -9.79 6.38 -13.92
CA SER A 13 -10.56 7.63 -13.74
C SER A 13 -11.50 7.63 -12.53
N GLY A 14 -11.88 6.44 -12.04
CA GLY A 14 -12.68 6.30 -10.81
C GLY A 14 -11.85 6.27 -9.53
N LEU A 15 -10.52 6.33 -9.61
CA LEU A 15 -9.62 6.18 -8.46
C LEU A 15 -9.05 7.52 -8.03
N ARG A 16 -8.87 7.69 -6.72
CA ARG A 16 -8.07 8.77 -6.16
C ARG A 16 -6.61 8.34 -6.12
N VAL A 17 -5.75 9.04 -6.84
CA VAL A 17 -4.30 8.83 -6.78
C VAL A 17 -3.75 9.49 -5.51
N VAL A 18 -2.98 8.73 -4.75
CA VAL A 18 -2.25 9.20 -3.58
C VAL A 18 -0.78 9.38 -3.97
N PRO A 19 -0.21 10.60 -3.90
CA PRO A 19 1.21 10.78 -4.15
C PRO A 19 2.04 10.21 -3.00
N VAL A 20 3.25 9.76 -3.34
CA VAL A 20 4.29 9.38 -2.38
C VAL A 20 5.44 10.36 -2.59
N GLY A 21 5.61 11.29 -1.64
CA GLY A 21 6.72 12.24 -1.60
C GLY A 21 7.80 11.81 -0.62
N ASP A 22 8.73 12.72 -0.35
CA ASP A 22 9.88 12.45 0.51
C ASP A 22 9.47 12.06 1.95
N GLU A 23 8.47 12.73 2.51
CA GLU A 23 7.98 12.44 3.86
C GLU A 23 7.27 11.09 3.94
N GLU A 24 6.42 10.78 2.95
CA GLU A 24 5.76 9.47 2.85
C GLU A 24 6.80 8.35 2.65
N ALA A 25 7.82 8.58 1.82
CA ALA A 25 8.90 7.61 1.63
C ALA A 25 9.71 7.37 2.91
N ARG A 26 9.99 8.42 3.69
CA ARG A 26 10.65 8.30 5.00
C ARG A 26 9.76 7.57 6.02
N ALA A 27 8.46 7.83 6.02
CA ALA A 27 7.50 7.14 6.87
C ALA A 27 7.39 5.65 6.52
N ALA A 28 7.32 5.31 5.23
CA ALA A 28 7.38 3.94 4.74
C ALA A 28 8.67 3.23 5.16
N SER A 29 9.82 3.90 5.04
CA SER A 29 11.11 3.36 5.51
C SER A 29 11.09 3.08 7.02
N LYS A 30 10.48 3.94 7.83
CA LYS A 30 10.30 3.69 9.27
C LYS A 30 9.42 2.47 9.54
N LEU A 31 8.36 2.24 8.75
CA LEU A 31 7.54 1.03 8.88
C LEU A 31 8.36 -0.24 8.65
N LEU A 32 9.23 -0.26 7.64
CA LEU A 32 10.12 -1.39 7.37
C LEU A 32 11.07 -1.65 8.54
N MET A 33 11.74 -0.60 9.02
CA MET A 33 12.67 -0.71 10.16
C MET A 33 11.96 -1.25 11.40
N ASN A 34 10.77 -0.74 11.72
CA ASN A 34 10.00 -1.17 12.89
C ASN A 34 9.51 -2.61 12.77
N ALA A 35 9.18 -3.06 11.55
CA ALA A 35 8.77 -4.44 11.29
C ALA A 35 9.96 -5.41 11.18
N GLY A 36 11.21 -4.93 11.27
CA GLY A 36 12.41 -5.73 11.04
C GLY A 36 12.55 -6.22 9.59
N LEU A 37 11.82 -5.61 8.66
CA LEU A 37 11.84 -5.95 7.24
C LEU A 37 12.89 -5.10 6.53
N HIS A 38 13.60 -5.70 5.58
CA HIS A 38 14.69 -5.03 4.89
C HIS A 38 14.72 -5.32 3.39
N GLY A 39 15.39 -4.44 2.66
CA GLY A 39 15.65 -4.59 1.23
C GLY A 39 14.52 -4.10 0.34
N HIS A 40 14.80 -4.15 -0.97
CA HIS A 40 13.89 -3.69 -2.01
C HIS A 40 12.61 -4.53 -2.12
N LYS A 41 12.58 -5.74 -1.54
CA LYS A 41 11.43 -6.65 -1.58
C LYS A 41 10.16 -5.98 -1.04
N TYR A 42 10.26 -5.25 0.07
CA TYR A 42 9.10 -4.70 0.79
C TYR A 42 8.88 -3.20 0.58
N ALA A 43 9.69 -2.56 -0.29
CA ALA A 43 9.69 -1.11 -0.41
C ALA A 43 8.34 -0.56 -0.91
N ILE A 44 7.71 -1.26 -1.87
CA ILE A 44 6.38 -0.88 -2.39
C ILE A 44 5.31 -1.18 -1.35
N ASP A 45 5.36 -2.34 -0.68
CA ASP A 45 4.40 -2.71 0.37
C ASP A 45 4.39 -1.68 1.50
N ALA A 46 5.56 -1.19 1.89
CA ALA A 46 5.68 -0.14 2.90
C ALA A 46 5.08 1.19 2.46
N ALA A 47 5.22 1.57 1.20
CA ALA A 47 4.57 2.77 0.66
C ALA A 47 3.03 2.62 0.63
N VAL A 48 2.53 1.42 0.31
CA VAL A 48 1.09 1.11 0.36
C VAL A 48 0.58 1.11 1.81
N ALA A 49 1.34 0.52 2.74
CA ALA A 49 1.03 0.51 4.17
C ALA A 49 1.00 1.91 4.76
N GLU A 50 1.99 2.74 4.43
CA GLU A 50 2.06 4.15 4.82
C GLU A 50 0.82 4.90 4.31
N ALA A 51 0.51 4.77 3.02
CA ALA A 51 -0.63 5.45 2.41
C ALA A 51 -1.96 5.04 3.04
N ALA A 52 -2.09 3.78 3.47
CA ALA A 52 -3.27 3.29 4.19
C ALA A 52 -3.32 3.82 5.64
N LEU A 53 -2.21 3.78 6.37
CA LEU A 53 -2.12 4.17 7.78
C LEU A 53 -2.33 5.66 8.01
N ARG A 54 -2.03 6.51 7.02
CA ARG A 54 -2.29 7.96 7.10
C ARG A 54 -3.74 8.35 6.80
N GLN A 55 -4.60 7.42 6.34
CA GLN A 55 -6.01 7.72 6.11
C GLN A 55 -6.80 7.74 7.43
N HIS A 56 -7.91 8.46 7.42
CA HIS A 56 -8.85 8.41 8.55
C HIS A 56 -9.53 7.04 8.59
N ARG A 57 -9.68 6.48 9.79
CA ARG A 57 -10.30 5.15 9.98
C ARG A 57 -11.83 5.24 9.76
N PRO A 58 -12.47 4.17 9.24
CA PRO A 58 -11.91 2.84 8.92
C PRO A 58 -11.23 2.76 7.54
N VAL A 59 -10.23 1.86 7.42
CA VAL A 59 -9.50 1.59 6.16
C VAL A 59 -9.53 0.09 5.86
N VAL A 60 -9.82 -0.27 4.61
CA VAL A 60 -9.79 -1.65 4.09
C VAL A 60 -8.76 -1.75 2.98
N MET A 61 -7.95 -2.81 2.99
CA MET A 61 -7.00 -3.12 1.93
C MET A 61 -7.31 -4.48 1.33
N LEU A 62 -7.47 -4.49 0.01
CA LEU A 62 -7.57 -5.71 -0.79
C LEU A 62 -6.16 -6.08 -1.26
N THR A 63 -5.65 -7.24 -0.89
CA THR A 63 -4.29 -7.69 -1.25
C THR A 63 -4.21 -9.20 -1.34
N SER A 64 -3.42 -9.71 -2.29
CA SER A 64 -3.07 -11.13 -2.36
C SER A 64 -1.99 -11.51 -1.35
N ASP A 65 -1.20 -10.54 -0.88
CA ASP A 65 -0.13 -10.73 0.09
C ASP A 65 -0.57 -10.22 1.46
N ILE A 66 -1.33 -11.05 2.18
CA ILE A 66 -1.88 -10.70 3.49
C ILE A 66 -0.77 -10.68 4.55
N ASP A 67 0.20 -11.58 4.45
CA ASP A 67 1.22 -11.76 5.49
C ASP A 67 2.14 -10.55 5.60
N ASP A 68 2.59 -10.01 4.47
CA ASP A 68 3.48 -8.84 4.48
C ASP A 68 2.73 -7.57 4.88
N MET A 69 1.48 -7.40 4.43
CA MET A 69 0.67 -6.26 4.83
C MET A 69 0.23 -6.31 6.30
N ALA A 70 0.05 -7.51 6.88
CA ALA A 70 -0.25 -7.67 8.30
C ALA A 70 0.90 -7.19 9.18
N LYS A 71 2.15 -7.51 8.80
CA LYS A 71 3.36 -7.05 9.51
C LYS A 71 3.50 -5.53 9.49
N LEU A 72 3.17 -4.90 8.37
CA LEU A 72 3.35 -3.45 8.18
C LEU A 72 2.21 -2.62 8.78
N CYS A 73 0.95 -3.04 8.59
CA CYS A 73 -0.20 -2.27 9.03
C CYS A 73 -0.63 -2.55 10.48
N GLY A 74 -0.34 -3.75 10.99
CA GLY A 74 -0.94 -4.26 12.22
C GLY A 74 -2.46 -4.25 12.14
N GLU A 75 -3.15 -4.08 13.28
CA GLU A 75 -4.62 -4.09 13.35
C GLU A 75 -5.30 -2.79 12.89
N ARG A 76 -4.52 -1.81 12.41
CA ARG A 76 -5.06 -0.48 12.04
C ARG A 76 -5.80 -0.49 10.70
N VAL A 77 -5.47 -1.44 9.83
CA VAL A 77 -6.07 -1.62 8.50
C VAL A 77 -6.72 -3.00 8.44
N ARG A 78 -7.97 -3.06 7.98
CA ARG A 78 -8.65 -4.34 7.74
C ARG A 78 -8.18 -4.93 6.42
N LEU A 79 -7.55 -6.10 6.48
CA LEU A 79 -7.07 -6.81 5.29
C LEU A 79 -8.13 -7.77 4.74
N VAL A 80 -8.21 -7.88 3.41
CA VAL A 80 -9.09 -8.80 2.70
C VAL A 80 -8.30 -9.44 1.56
N ALA A 81 -8.26 -10.77 1.54
CA ALA A 81 -7.59 -11.53 0.50
C ALA A 81 -8.34 -11.40 -0.84
N VAL A 82 -7.59 -11.33 -1.94
CA VAL A 82 -8.10 -11.35 -3.33
C VAL A 82 -7.32 -12.31 -4.20
#